data_AF-A0A8T7CZL2-F1
#
_entry.id   AF-A0A8T7CZL2-F1
#
_cell.length_a   1.000
_cell.length_b   1.000
_cell.length_c   1.000
_cell.angle_alpha   90.00
_cell.angle_beta   90.00
_cell.angle_gamma   90.00
#
_symmetry.space_group_name_H-M   'P 1'
#
loop_
_entity.id
_entity.type
_entity.pdbx_description
1 polymer ?
#
loop_
_entity_poly.entity_id
_entity_poly.type
_entity_poly.pdbx_seq_one_letter_code
_entity_poly.pdbx_strand_id
1 'polypeptide(L)'
;MKHSIFLFFSSLLFLAAVSVQAGEKIVVEVVVTKGDSVEKSIEIVTYDENRFRIDLPVDTKEVTPETPYIMSVDNGKNWVIGDKPKDRFYCSQMQTDDFFKNLGAQVTSAIEFFNVKVDAPSVNKIFEKPGPEIEGLKTTHLRLETDARAHARIFFIKFEYSAKVTDDIWYTTEAEIHPVKKKWMDALSQSGNNLIDQLTEGFTSNLPGPILKRESVVDITDMRKNETKTEVITSNIIDVRGLDKAELDKVFQLPECEAMDDDEVQEKAKALFSAGKIML
;
A
#
# COMPACT_ATOMS: atom_id res chain seq x y z
N MET A 1 -13.55 8.60 19.11
CA MET A 1 -12.85 8.60 17.81
C MET A 1 -11.53 7.85 17.96
N LYS A 2 -11.51 6.57 17.56
CA LYS A 2 -10.28 5.79 17.40
C LYS A 2 -9.66 6.21 16.07
N HIS A 3 -8.89 7.30 16.08
CA HIS A 3 -8.20 7.75 14.88
C HIS A 3 -6.84 7.05 14.79
N SER A 4 -6.85 5.86 14.19
CA SER A 4 -5.67 5.29 13.53
C SER A 4 -5.40 6.14 12.29
N ILE A 5 -4.85 7.35 12.46
CA ILE A 5 -4.44 8.24 11.36
C ILE A 5 -3.06 7.87 10.80
N PHE A 6 -2.38 6.87 11.38
CA PHE A 6 -0.97 6.60 11.08
C PHE A 6 -0.69 5.16 10.58
N LEU A 7 -1.59 4.59 9.78
CA LEU A 7 -1.31 3.36 9.02
C LEU A 7 -0.70 3.77 7.67
N PHE A 8 0.62 3.92 7.60
CA PHE A 8 1.29 4.49 6.41
C PHE A 8 2.04 3.50 5.52
N PHE A 9 2.02 2.19 5.76
CA PHE A 9 2.80 1.25 4.93
C PHE A 9 2.11 -0.12 4.84
N SER A 10 1.45 -0.43 3.72
CA SER A 10 0.99 -1.77 3.33
C SER A 10 1.64 -2.25 2.02
N SER A 11 2.50 -3.26 2.18
CA SER A 11 2.48 -4.56 1.49
C SER A 11 2.28 -4.72 -0.03
N LEU A 12 2.31 -3.68 -0.87
CA LEU A 12 2.20 -3.86 -2.33
C LEU A 12 3.53 -4.26 -3.01
N LEU A 13 4.21 -5.20 -2.38
CA LEU A 13 5.66 -5.34 -2.48
C LEU A 13 6.10 -6.59 -3.27
N PHE A 14 5.15 -7.46 -3.62
CA PHE A 14 5.39 -8.86 -3.97
C PHE A 14 5.35 -9.24 -5.46
N LEU A 15 5.23 -8.29 -6.39
CA LEU A 15 5.03 -8.64 -7.80
C LEU A 15 6.32 -9.02 -8.51
N ALA A 16 6.54 -10.33 -8.62
CA ALA A 16 7.58 -10.96 -9.39
C ALA A 16 7.02 -11.40 -10.74
N ALA A 17 7.68 -11.09 -11.86
CA ALA A 17 7.32 -11.70 -13.14
C ALA A 17 7.89 -13.13 -13.22
N VAL A 18 7.16 -14.17 -12.79
CA VAL A 18 7.66 -15.55 -12.79
C VAL A 18 6.84 -16.53 -13.66
N SER A 19 7.05 -16.44 -14.98
CA SER A 19 7.04 -17.57 -15.94
C SER A 19 5.73 -18.32 -16.33
N VAL A 20 5.69 -18.73 -17.62
CA VAL A 20 4.87 -19.74 -18.37
C VAL A 20 3.32 -19.70 -18.27
N GLN A 21 2.72 -19.25 -17.18
CA GLN A 21 1.27 -19.17 -17.01
C GLN A 21 0.72 -17.84 -17.53
N ALA A 22 -0.60 -17.80 -17.78
CA ALA A 22 -1.22 -16.59 -18.34
C ALA A 22 -1.19 -15.41 -17.36
N GLY A 23 -1.01 -15.68 -16.06
CA GLY A 23 -0.95 -14.70 -14.98
C GLY A 23 -0.87 -15.40 -13.62
N GLU A 24 -0.78 -14.61 -12.56
CA GLU A 24 -0.51 -15.06 -11.19
C GLU A 24 -1.50 -14.46 -10.21
N LYS A 25 -1.75 -15.21 -9.13
CA LYS A 25 -2.48 -14.79 -7.94
C LYS A 25 -1.58 -14.94 -6.73
N ILE A 26 -1.42 -13.87 -5.97
CA ILE A 26 -0.62 -13.79 -4.75
C ILE A 26 -1.56 -13.47 -3.59
N VAL A 27 -1.43 -14.20 -2.49
CA VAL A 27 -2.13 -13.89 -1.23
C VAL A 27 -1.11 -13.36 -0.23
N VAL A 28 -1.37 -12.16 0.27
CA VAL A 28 -0.53 -11.46 1.23
C VAL A 28 -1.27 -11.39 2.57
N GLU A 29 -0.64 -11.90 3.63
CA GLU A 29 -1.08 -11.66 5.00
C GLU A 29 -0.39 -10.41 5.54
N VAL A 30 -1.19 -9.46 6.04
CA VAL A 30 -0.73 -8.30 6.77
C VAL A 30 -1.18 -8.41 8.22
N VAL A 31 -0.21 -8.39 9.13
CA VAL A 31 -0.42 -8.44 10.58
C VAL A 31 0.07 -7.14 11.18
N VAL A 32 -0.81 -6.46 11.92
CA VAL A 32 -0.51 -5.21 12.61
C VAL A 32 -0.67 -5.42 14.11
N THR A 33 0.39 -5.20 14.87
CA THR A 33 0.41 -5.32 16.33
C THR A 33 0.58 -3.94 16.97
N LYS A 34 -0.36 -3.56 17.84
CA LYS A 34 -0.38 -2.29 18.58
C LYS A 34 -0.65 -2.56 20.07
N GLY A 35 0.41 -2.62 20.87
CA GLY A 35 0.30 -3.07 22.27
C GLY A 35 -0.27 -4.49 22.32
N ASP A 36 -1.36 -4.68 23.07
CA ASP A 36 -2.03 -5.98 23.19
C ASP A 36 -3.01 -6.29 22.04
N SER A 37 -3.20 -5.36 21.09
CA SER A 37 -4.10 -5.54 19.95
C SER A 37 -3.36 -6.10 18.75
N VAL A 38 -3.90 -7.15 18.13
CA VAL A 38 -3.43 -7.72 16.87
C VAL A 38 -4.56 -7.66 15.85
N GLU A 39 -4.32 -6.97 14.74
CA GLU A 39 -5.21 -6.89 13.60
C GLU A 39 -4.59 -7.69 12.45
N LYS A 40 -5.41 -8.52 11.79
CA LYS A 40 -5.00 -9.30 10.63
C LYS A 40 -5.85 -8.92 9.43
N SER A 41 -5.22 -8.82 8.27
CA SER A 41 -5.92 -8.63 7.01
C SER A 41 -5.24 -9.44 5.90
N ILE A 42 -6.02 -9.71 4.86
CA ILE A 42 -5.55 -10.40 3.67
C ILE A 42 -5.72 -9.43 2.50
N GLU A 43 -4.68 -9.33 1.67
CA GLU A 43 -4.72 -8.69 0.37
C GLU A 43 -4.48 -9.77 -0.69
N ILE A 44 -5.29 -9.79 -1.74
CA ILE A 44 -5.15 -10.76 -2.82
C ILE A 44 -4.83 -9.99 -4.09
N VAL A 45 -3.65 -10.24 -4.63
CA VAL A 45 -3.16 -9.55 -5.81
C VAL A 45 -3.19 -10.49 -6.99
N THR A 46 -3.93 -10.15 -8.03
CA THR A 46 -4.02 -10.92 -9.27
C THR A 46 -3.50 -10.08 -10.42
N TYR A 47 -2.64 -10.65 -11.27
CA TYR A 47 -2.10 -9.92 -12.42
C TYR A 47 -1.76 -10.83 -13.59
N ASP A 48 -1.73 -10.21 -14.77
CA ASP A 48 -1.07 -10.71 -15.97
C ASP A 48 -0.30 -9.55 -16.62
N GLU A 49 0.25 -9.79 -17.81
CA GLU A 49 1.05 -8.81 -18.57
C GLU A 49 0.41 -7.40 -18.64
N ASN A 50 -0.91 -7.30 -18.70
CA ASN A 50 -1.63 -6.05 -18.94
C ASN A 50 -2.63 -5.67 -17.84
N ARG A 51 -3.01 -6.60 -16.97
CA ARG A 51 -4.09 -6.41 -16.00
C ARG A 51 -3.58 -6.64 -14.59
N PHE A 52 -4.15 -5.91 -13.65
CA PHE A 52 -3.75 -5.93 -12.25
C PHE A 52 -4.96 -5.65 -11.37
N ARG A 53 -5.17 -6.45 -10.33
CA ARG A 53 -6.29 -6.33 -9.40
C ARG A 53 -5.81 -6.63 -7.99
N ILE A 54 -6.21 -5.79 -7.04
CA ILE A 54 -6.05 -6.01 -5.61
C ILE A 54 -7.45 -6.20 -5.05
N ASP A 55 -7.75 -7.39 -4.55
CA ASP A 55 -8.95 -7.66 -3.77
C ASP A 55 -8.66 -7.47 -2.29
N LEU A 56 -9.63 -6.84 -1.61
CA LEU A 56 -9.53 -6.40 -0.22
C LEU A 56 -10.64 -7.07 0.62
N PRO A 57 -10.58 -8.41 0.79
CA PRO A 57 -11.62 -9.15 1.49
C PRO A 57 -11.77 -8.70 2.94
N VAL A 58 -13.03 -8.60 3.39
CA VAL A 58 -13.36 -8.39 4.80
C VAL A 58 -13.49 -9.76 5.46
N ASP A 59 -12.70 -9.99 6.52
CA ASP A 59 -12.74 -11.19 7.39
C ASP A 59 -12.36 -12.54 6.74
N THR A 60 -11.26 -12.63 5.98
CA THR A 60 -10.72 -13.89 5.39
C THR A 60 -11.69 -14.67 4.49
N LYS A 61 -12.78 -14.03 4.05
CA LYS A 61 -13.80 -14.65 3.18
C LYS A 61 -13.27 -14.90 1.77
N GLU A 62 -13.89 -15.87 1.09
CA GLU A 62 -13.69 -16.11 -0.34
C GLU A 62 -13.91 -14.83 -1.15
N VAL A 63 -13.05 -14.59 -2.13
CA VAL A 63 -13.19 -13.47 -3.06
C VAL A 63 -14.41 -13.71 -3.95
N THR A 64 -15.37 -12.80 -3.86
CA THR A 64 -16.51 -12.70 -4.78
C THR A 64 -16.26 -11.57 -5.78
N PRO A 65 -16.99 -11.52 -6.91
CA PRO A 65 -16.89 -10.40 -7.85
C PRO A 65 -17.11 -9.01 -7.23
N GLU A 66 -17.89 -8.94 -6.15
CA GLU A 66 -18.23 -7.71 -5.42
C GLU A 66 -17.34 -7.47 -4.19
N THR A 67 -16.27 -8.24 -4.02
CA THR A 67 -15.23 -7.95 -3.02
C THR A 67 -14.62 -6.59 -3.34
N PRO A 68 -14.43 -5.68 -2.37
CA PRO A 68 -13.82 -4.39 -2.65
C PRO A 68 -12.47 -4.57 -3.34
N TYR A 69 -12.23 -3.81 -4.40
CA TYR A 69 -11.03 -3.95 -5.19
C TYR A 69 -10.50 -2.63 -5.73
N ILE A 70 -9.23 -2.65 -6.08
CA ILE A 70 -8.60 -1.66 -6.96
C ILE A 70 -8.07 -2.43 -8.17
N MET A 71 -8.41 -2.02 -9.39
CA MET A 71 -8.08 -2.77 -10.59
C MET A 71 -7.69 -1.88 -11.75
N SER A 72 -6.76 -2.35 -12.59
CA SER A 72 -6.51 -1.83 -13.92
C SER A 72 -6.57 -2.97 -14.93
N VAL A 73 -7.22 -2.74 -16.07
CA VAL A 73 -7.34 -3.71 -17.17
C VAL A 73 -6.60 -3.28 -18.44
N ASP A 74 -5.91 -2.14 -18.38
CA ASP A 74 -5.32 -1.48 -19.53
C ASP A 74 -3.87 -1.03 -19.27
N ASN A 75 -3.13 -1.88 -18.57
CA ASN A 75 -1.74 -1.71 -18.19
C ASN A 75 -1.53 -0.43 -17.37
N GLY A 76 -2.36 -0.22 -16.35
CA GLY A 76 -2.25 0.92 -15.45
C GLY A 76 -2.46 2.27 -16.13
N LYS A 77 -3.32 2.36 -17.15
CA LYS A 77 -3.72 3.67 -17.71
C LYS A 77 -4.93 4.20 -16.96
N ASN A 78 -5.91 3.34 -16.74
CA ASN A 78 -7.08 3.60 -15.92
C ASN A 78 -7.11 2.68 -14.70
N TRP A 79 -7.67 3.20 -13.62
CA TRP A 79 -7.93 2.50 -12.38
C TRP A 79 -9.41 2.50 -12.08
N VAL A 80 -9.89 1.36 -11.61
CA VAL A 80 -11.25 1.14 -11.16
C VAL A 80 -11.21 0.86 -9.66
N ILE A 81 -11.93 1.67 -8.87
CA ILE A 81 -12.28 1.31 -7.50
C ILE A 81 -13.64 0.64 -7.54
N GLY A 82 -13.72 -0.56 -6.97
CA GLY A 82 -14.98 -1.23 -6.67
C GLY A 82 -15.20 -1.31 -5.17
N ASP A 83 -16.39 -0.94 -4.68
CA ASP A 83 -16.73 -1.10 -3.26
C ASP A 83 -18.19 -1.53 -3.08
N LYS A 84 -18.48 -2.22 -1.97
CA LYS A 84 -19.82 -2.72 -1.64
C LYS A 84 -20.37 -2.14 -0.31
N PRO A 85 -20.62 -0.83 -0.20
CA PRO A 85 -21.34 -0.28 0.93
C PRO A 85 -22.82 -0.72 0.90
N LYS A 86 -23.32 -1.27 2.02
CA LYS A 86 -24.76 -1.54 2.25
C LYS A 86 -25.45 -2.32 1.10
N ASP A 87 -24.83 -3.41 0.68
CA ASP A 87 -25.35 -4.36 -0.33
C ASP A 87 -25.47 -3.87 -1.78
N ARG A 88 -25.01 -2.64 -2.08
CA ARG A 88 -24.91 -2.12 -3.45
C ARG A 88 -23.46 -2.06 -3.87
N PHE A 89 -23.18 -2.43 -5.12
CA PHE A 89 -21.84 -2.41 -5.68
C PHE A 89 -21.64 -1.16 -6.51
N TYR A 90 -20.70 -0.33 -6.09
CA TYR A 90 -20.37 0.93 -6.74
C TYR A 90 -19.00 0.82 -7.41
N CYS A 91 -18.82 1.51 -8.53
CA CYS A 91 -17.54 1.60 -9.21
C CYS A 91 -17.26 2.99 -9.77
N SER A 92 -15.99 3.35 -9.88
CA SER A 92 -15.55 4.51 -10.65
C SER A 92 -14.27 4.20 -11.40
N GLN A 93 -14.18 4.67 -12.64
CA GLN A 93 -13.00 4.55 -13.49
C GLN A 93 -12.33 5.92 -13.64
N MET A 94 -11.02 5.96 -13.41
CA MET A 94 -10.25 7.20 -13.43
C MET A 94 -8.93 7.00 -14.17
N GLN A 95 -8.41 8.05 -14.81
CA GLN A 95 -7.04 8.04 -15.31
C GLN A 95 -6.05 7.96 -14.13
N THR A 96 -4.91 7.31 -14.36
CA THR A 96 -3.89 7.06 -13.32
C THR A 96 -3.46 8.32 -12.60
N ASP A 97 -3.07 9.36 -13.33
CA ASP A 97 -2.60 10.60 -12.72
C ASP A 97 -3.68 11.25 -11.86
N ASP A 98 -4.95 11.22 -12.31
CA ASP A 98 -6.07 11.80 -11.57
C ASP A 98 -6.39 10.97 -10.31
N PHE A 99 -6.33 9.64 -10.41
CA PHE A 99 -6.49 8.73 -9.28
C PHE A 99 -5.47 9.05 -8.16
N PHE A 100 -4.19 9.14 -8.51
CA PHE A 100 -3.12 9.39 -7.53
C PHE A 100 -3.06 10.83 -7.04
N LYS A 101 -3.40 11.82 -7.88
CA LYS A 101 -3.58 13.21 -7.43
C LYS A 101 -4.73 13.33 -6.45
N ASN A 102 -5.86 12.66 -6.70
CA ASN A 102 -6.98 12.66 -5.78
C ASN A 102 -6.61 12.01 -4.44
N LEU A 103 -5.82 10.93 -4.46
CA LEU A 103 -5.26 10.35 -3.25
C LEU A 103 -4.33 11.33 -2.51
N GLY A 104 -3.37 11.94 -3.21
CA GLY A 104 -2.44 12.90 -2.62
C GLY A 104 -3.14 14.12 -2.02
N ALA A 105 -4.13 14.68 -2.73
CA ALA A 105 -4.96 15.80 -2.29
C ALA A 105 -5.75 15.48 -1.01
N GLN A 106 -6.15 14.24 -0.79
CA GLN A 106 -6.85 13.87 0.44
C GLN A 106 -5.91 13.78 1.63
N VAL A 107 -4.70 13.30 1.42
CA VAL A 107 -3.68 13.26 2.46
C VAL A 107 -3.27 14.68 2.83
N THR A 108 -3.11 15.57 1.85
CA THR A 108 -2.86 16.99 2.12
C THR A 108 -4.06 17.64 2.81
N SER A 109 -5.31 17.32 2.47
CA SER A 109 -6.49 17.94 3.13
C SER A 109 -6.49 17.77 4.67
N ALA A 110 -6.08 16.59 5.16
CA ALA A 110 -5.95 16.35 6.60
C ALA A 110 -4.74 17.10 7.20
N ILE A 111 -3.62 17.14 6.48
CA ILE A 111 -2.38 17.83 6.87
C ILE A 111 -2.58 19.36 6.91
N GLU A 112 -3.23 19.93 5.90
CA GLU A 112 -3.53 21.36 5.75
C GLU A 112 -4.51 21.84 6.82
N PHE A 113 -5.56 21.07 7.11
CA PHE A 113 -6.53 21.40 8.15
C PHE A 113 -5.89 21.57 9.53
N PHE A 114 -4.85 20.79 9.84
CA PHE A 114 -4.11 20.87 11.10
C PHE A 114 -2.78 21.66 11.01
N ASN A 115 -2.53 22.31 9.87
CA ASN A 115 -1.27 23.01 9.55
C ASN A 115 -0.04 22.17 9.93
N VAL A 116 -0.07 20.89 9.55
CA VAL A 116 1.01 19.95 9.80
C VAL A 116 2.14 20.24 8.83
N LYS A 117 3.29 20.63 9.36
CA LYS A 117 4.54 20.69 8.60
C LYS A 117 5.32 19.43 8.87
N VAL A 118 5.62 18.69 7.83
CA VAL A 118 6.48 17.51 7.92
C VAL A 118 7.85 17.91 7.40
N ASP A 119 8.87 17.75 8.24
CA ASP A 119 10.26 17.91 7.81
C ASP A 119 10.57 16.77 6.84
N ALA A 120 11.44 17.03 5.83
CA ALA A 120 11.81 15.99 4.88
C ALA A 120 12.35 14.76 5.62
N PRO A 121 11.84 13.55 5.34
CA PRO A 121 12.28 12.35 6.04
C PRO A 121 13.74 12.05 5.68
N SER A 122 14.49 11.54 6.65
CA SER A 122 15.84 11.03 6.45
C SER A 122 15.78 9.51 6.35
N VAL A 123 16.16 8.94 5.22
CA VAL A 123 16.22 7.48 5.02
C VAL A 123 17.68 7.03 5.03
N ASN A 124 18.03 6.13 5.94
CA ASN A 124 19.38 5.60 6.12
C ASN A 124 19.41 4.09 5.87
N LYS A 125 20.30 3.63 4.99
CA LYS A 125 20.59 2.21 4.85
C LYS A 125 21.49 1.75 5.98
N ILE A 126 20.99 0.84 6.82
CA ILE A 126 21.74 0.30 7.97
C ILE A 126 22.64 -0.85 7.53
N PHE A 127 22.07 -1.84 6.82
CA PHE A 127 22.83 -2.92 6.21
C PHE A 127 22.09 -3.53 5.03
N GLU A 128 22.83 -4.30 4.23
CA GLU A 128 22.30 -5.11 3.15
C GLU A 128 23.13 -6.39 3.08
N LYS A 129 22.48 -7.55 3.26
CA LYS A 129 23.16 -8.85 3.38
C LYS A 129 22.31 -9.97 2.79
N PRO A 130 22.87 -11.15 2.49
CA PRO A 130 22.07 -12.30 2.09
C PRO A 130 20.97 -12.61 3.12
N GLY A 131 19.75 -12.82 2.64
CA GLY A 131 18.59 -13.24 3.42
C GLY A 131 18.31 -14.73 3.29
N PRO A 132 17.29 -15.26 4.00
CA PRO A 132 16.79 -16.62 3.79
C PRO A 132 16.15 -16.76 2.40
N GLU A 133 16.03 -17.99 1.92
CA GLU A 133 15.18 -18.28 0.77
C GLU A 133 13.71 -18.11 1.15
N ILE A 134 12.91 -17.49 0.28
CA ILE A 134 11.46 -17.28 0.46
C ILE A 134 10.78 -17.75 -0.83
N GLU A 135 9.83 -18.67 -0.73
CA GLU A 135 9.11 -19.26 -1.88
C GLU A 135 10.06 -19.80 -2.98
N GLY A 136 11.19 -20.39 -2.60
CA GLY A 136 12.18 -20.93 -3.56
C GLY A 136 13.13 -19.89 -4.17
N LEU A 137 12.98 -18.61 -3.81
CA LEU A 137 13.76 -17.50 -4.35
C LEU A 137 14.80 -17.03 -3.34
N LYS A 138 16.03 -16.81 -3.79
CA LYS A 138 17.07 -16.21 -2.96
C LYS A 138 16.72 -14.76 -2.69
N THR A 139 16.93 -14.33 -1.45
CA THR A 139 16.65 -12.95 -1.04
C THR A 139 17.89 -12.22 -0.55
N THR A 140 17.83 -10.90 -0.64
CA THR A 140 18.69 -9.96 0.06
C THR A 140 17.88 -9.35 1.20
N HIS A 141 18.41 -9.41 2.41
CA HIS A 141 17.89 -8.73 3.59
C HIS A 141 18.50 -7.33 3.70
N LEU A 142 17.67 -6.33 3.52
CA LEU A 142 17.97 -4.91 3.66
C LEU A 142 17.31 -4.38 4.93
N ARG A 143 18.07 -3.63 5.72
CA ARG A 143 17.51 -2.85 6.84
C ARG A 143 17.66 -1.36 6.59
N LEU A 144 16.58 -0.63 6.77
CA LEU A 144 16.54 0.82 6.71
C LEU A 144 16.06 1.41 8.03
N GLU A 145 16.47 2.65 8.25
CA GLU A 145 15.94 3.51 9.29
C GLU A 145 15.47 4.81 8.66
N THR A 146 14.19 5.13 8.83
CA THR A 146 13.57 6.37 8.36
C THR A 146 13.17 7.20 9.56
N ASP A 147 13.73 8.40 9.66
CA ASP A 147 13.35 9.40 10.66
C ASP A 147 12.52 10.50 10.02
N ALA A 148 11.36 10.80 10.59
CA ALA A 148 10.50 11.90 10.17
C ALA A 148 10.06 12.73 11.38
N ARG A 149 9.87 14.02 11.17
CA ARG A 149 9.32 14.93 12.19
C ARG A 149 8.14 15.68 11.63
N ALA A 150 7.07 15.76 12.42
CA ALA A 150 5.86 16.45 12.06
C ALA A 150 5.50 17.47 13.15
N HIS A 151 5.16 18.67 12.72
CA HIS A 151 4.80 19.79 13.57
C HIS A 151 3.38 20.22 13.22
N ALA A 152 2.43 20.03 14.12
CA ALA A 152 1.05 20.47 13.93
C ALA A 152 0.75 21.68 14.81
N ARG A 153 -0.09 22.59 14.34
CA ARG A 153 -0.58 23.70 15.16
C ARG A 153 -2.09 23.76 15.13
N ILE A 154 -2.70 23.46 16.27
CA ILE A 154 -4.15 23.57 16.47
C ILE A 154 -4.40 24.76 17.40
N PHE A 155 -4.99 25.83 16.86
CA PHE A 155 -5.14 27.13 17.53
C PHE A 155 -3.78 27.68 18.06
N PHE A 156 -3.63 27.76 19.39
CA PHE A 156 -2.43 28.25 20.07
C PHE A 156 -1.52 27.13 20.59
N ILE A 157 -1.91 25.86 20.42
CA ILE A 157 -1.16 24.71 20.91
C ILE A 157 -0.32 24.13 19.78
N LYS A 158 0.99 24.04 20.00
CA LYS A 158 1.92 23.33 19.12
C LYS A 158 1.98 21.87 19.55
N PHE A 159 1.93 20.98 18.57
CA PHE A 159 2.16 19.55 18.73
C PHE A 159 3.38 19.19 17.89
N GLU A 160 4.32 18.47 18.48
CA GLU A 160 5.51 17.99 17.81
C GLU A 160 5.51 16.46 17.94
N TYR A 161 5.63 15.79 16.80
CA TYR A 161 5.72 14.34 16.71
C TYR A 161 7.02 13.97 16.01
N SER A 162 7.69 12.93 16.51
CA SER A 162 8.73 12.24 15.74
C SER A 162 8.27 10.83 15.42
N ALA A 163 8.51 10.40 14.20
CA ALA A 163 8.34 9.02 13.78
C ALA A 163 9.72 8.45 13.43
N LYS A 164 10.03 7.29 14.00
CA LYS A 164 11.16 6.47 13.59
C LYS A 164 10.61 5.15 13.05
N VAL A 165 10.95 4.83 11.82
CA VAL A 165 10.55 3.59 11.16
C VAL A 165 11.79 2.76 10.92
N THR A 166 11.81 1.54 11.45
CA THR A 166 12.82 0.53 11.09
C THR A 166 12.17 -0.47 10.17
N ASP A 167 12.62 -0.52 8.92
CA ASP A 167 12.13 -1.46 7.91
C ASP A 167 13.16 -2.57 7.70
N ASP A 168 12.74 -3.81 7.92
CA ASP A 168 13.42 -5.02 7.48
C ASP A 168 12.72 -5.54 6.22
N ILE A 169 13.48 -5.61 5.14
CA ILE A 169 12.98 -5.89 3.80
C ILE A 169 13.75 -7.07 3.23
N TRP A 170 13.04 -8.06 2.71
CA TRP A 170 13.62 -9.16 1.95
C TRP A 170 13.17 -9.04 0.52
N TYR A 171 14.08 -8.75 -0.39
CA TYR A 171 13.80 -8.63 -1.81
C TYR A 171 14.60 -9.66 -2.61
N THR A 172 14.11 -10.03 -3.79
CA THR A 172 14.85 -10.92 -4.71
C THR A 172 15.29 -10.17 -5.95
N THR A 173 16.38 -10.62 -6.57
CA THR A 173 16.84 -10.17 -7.90
C THR A 173 16.61 -11.24 -8.97
N GLU A 174 16.06 -12.39 -8.59
CA GLU A 174 15.76 -13.50 -9.49
C GLU A 174 14.44 -13.29 -10.26
N ALA A 175 13.74 -12.18 -10.01
CA ALA A 175 12.54 -11.76 -10.72
C ALA A 175 12.49 -10.24 -10.93
N GLU A 176 11.80 -9.81 -12.00
CA GLU A 176 11.58 -8.40 -12.29
C GLU A 176 10.32 -7.87 -11.60
N ILE A 177 10.32 -6.57 -11.29
CA ILE A 177 9.13 -5.86 -10.80
C ILE A 177 8.12 -5.76 -11.94
N HIS A 178 6.88 -6.19 -11.68
CA HIS A 178 5.81 -6.13 -12.67
C HIS A 178 5.58 -4.70 -13.23
N PRO A 179 5.38 -4.52 -14.56
CA PRO A 179 5.24 -3.20 -15.19
C PRO A 179 4.11 -2.34 -14.61
N VAL A 180 2.96 -2.93 -14.28
CA VAL A 180 1.84 -2.19 -13.68
C VAL A 180 2.21 -1.63 -12.30
N LYS A 181 3.00 -2.36 -11.51
CA LYS A 181 3.50 -1.83 -10.24
C LYS A 181 4.51 -0.71 -10.48
N LYS A 182 5.39 -0.82 -11.47
CA LYS A 182 6.28 0.30 -11.79
C LYS A 182 5.48 1.57 -12.11
N LYS A 183 4.40 1.47 -12.90
CA LYS A 183 3.50 2.61 -13.15
C LYS A 183 2.79 3.11 -11.90
N TRP A 184 2.36 2.21 -11.02
CA TRP A 184 1.77 2.57 -9.72
C TRP A 184 2.76 3.35 -8.85
N MET A 185 4.02 2.86 -8.75
CA MET A 185 5.12 3.54 -8.05
C MET A 185 5.37 4.93 -8.63
N ASP A 186 5.52 5.00 -9.96
CA ASP A 186 5.80 6.24 -10.67
C ASP A 186 4.68 7.27 -10.45
N ALA A 187 3.41 6.83 -10.48
CA ALA A 187 2.28 7.71 -10.25
C ALA A 187 2.15 8.16 -8.78
N LEU A 188 2.48 7.30 -7.81
CA LEU A 188 2.54 7.69 -6.39
C LEU A 188 3.65 8.70 -6.10
N SER A 189 4.77 8.64 -6.82
CA SER A 189 5.83 9.67 -6.72
C SER A 189 5.39 11.05 -7.22
N GLN A 190 4.23 11.12 -7.86
CA GLN A 190 3.64 12.33 -8.43
C GLN A 190 2.24 12.59 -7.85
N SER A 191 2.02 12.16 -6.61
CA SER A 191 0.73 12.32 -5.92
C SER A 191 0.39 13.80 -5.66
N GLY A 192 1.40 14.69 -5.73
CA GLY A 192 1.26 16.10 -5.37
C GLY A 192 1.39 16.35 -3.86
N ASN A 193 1.67 15.29 -3.08
CA ASN A 193 1.99 15.37 -1.68
C ASN A 193 3.48 15.12 -1.49
N ASN A 194 4.23 16.19 -1.18
CA ASN A 194 5.69 16.14 -1.05
C ASN A 194 6.20 15.07 -0.06
N LEU A 195 5.45 14.71 0.98
CA LEU A 195 5.86 13.63 1.88
C LEU A 195 5.74 12.26 1.20
N ILE A 196 4.61 11.98 0.55
CA ILE A 196 4.37 10.73 -0.19
C ILE A 196 5.39 10.61 -1.32
N ASP A 197 5.56 11.69 -2.07
CA ASP A 197 6.45 11.74 -3.22
C ASP A 197 7.90 11.44 -2.78
N GLN A 198 8.40 12.11 -1.73
CA GLN A 198 9.74 11.88 -1.19
C GLN A 198 9.96 10.46 -0.61
N LEU A 199 8.97 9.91 0.10
CA LEU A 199 9.06 8.53 0.63
C LEU A 199 9.09 7.51 -0.53
N THR A 200 8.35 7.76 -1.60
CA THR A 200 8.24 6.89 -2.78
C THR A 200 9.51 6.94 -3.63
N GLU A 201 10.02 8.14 -3.91
CA GLU A 201 11.26 8.36 -4.67
C GLU A 201 12.50 7.85 -3.93
N GLY A 202 12.52 8.02 -2.60
CA GLY A 202 13.71 7.76 -1.80
C GLY A 202 14.13 6.29 -1.78
N PHE A 203 13.19 5.34 -1.80
CA PHE A 203 13.53 3.97 -1.47
C PHE A 203 12.85 2.88 -2.31
N THR A 204 11.52 2.78 -2.31
CA THR A 204 10.81 1.64 -2.94
C THR A 204 11.05 1.57 -4.45
N SER A 205 11.23 2.72 -5.09
CA SER A 205 11.50 2.84 -6.53
C SER A 205 12.91 2.38 -6.94
N ASN A 206 13.84 2.28 -5.98
CA ASN A 206 15.26 1.97 -6.22
C ASN A 206 15.63 0.52 -5.95
N LEU A 207 14.68 -0.31 -5.51
CA LEU A 207 14.94 -1.73 -5.29
C LEU A 207 15.11 -2.46 -6.64
N PRO A 208 16.12 -3.35 -6.75
CA PRO A 208 16.43 -4.03 -8.01
C PRO A 208 15.44 -5.14 -8.36
N GLY A 209 14.48 -5.44 -7.49
CA GLY A 209 13.47 -6.48 -7.70
C GLY A 209 12.36 -6.46 -6.65
N PRO A 210 11.41 -7.39 -6.72
CA PRO A 210 10.27 -7.43 -5.83
C PRO A 210 10.66 -7.80 -4.40
N ILE A 211 9.93 -7.26 -3.45
CA ILE A 211 10.05 -7.57 -2.02
C ILE A 211 9.18 -8.80 -1.74
N LEU A 212 9.76 -9.83 -1.13
CA LEU A 212 9.13 -11.09 -0.74
C LEU A 212 8.72 -11.17 0.72
N LYS A 213 9.21 -10.24 1.55
CA LYS A 213 8.75 -10.04 2.93
C LYS A 213 9.10 -8.63 3.43
N ARG A 214 8.26 -8.06 4.28
CA ARG A 214 8.55 -6.80 4.99
C ARG A 214 8.13 -6.89 6.45
N GLU A 215 8.99 -6.41 7.34
CA GLU A 215 8.70 -6.17 8.75
C GLU A 215 9.04 -4.72 9.07
N SER A 216 8.09 -3.98 9.62
CA SER A 216 8.26 -2.56 9.95
C SER A 216 7.97 -2.35 11.43
N VAL A 217 8.89 -1.70 12.13
CA VAL A 217 8.67 -1.19 13.49
C VAL A 217 8.54 0.33 13.40
N VAL A 218 7.38 0.83 13.76
CA VAL A 218 7.02 2.25 13.69
C VAL A 218 6.90 2.79 15.11
N ASP A 219 7.84 3.61 15.52
CA ASP A 219 7.82 4.32 16.80
C ASP A 219 7.36 5.76 16.56
N ILE A 220 6.22 6.13 17.15
CA ILE A 220 5.68 7.49 17.10
C ILE A 220 5.74 8.10 18.50
N THR A 221 6.53 9.16 18.65
CA THR A 221 6.70 9.87 19.92
C THR A 221 5.93 11.19 19.89
N ASP A 222 5.04 11.38 20.87
CA ASP A 222 4.49 12.70 21.22
C ASP A 222 5.56 13.43 22.06
N MET A 223 6.24 14.39 21.45
CA MET A 223 7.37 15.09 22.06
C MET A 223 6.94 15.93 23.27
N ARG A 224 5.67 16.34 23.34
CA ARG A 224 5.13 17.12 24.46
C ARG A 224 4.87 16.23 25.68
N LYS A 225 4.36 15.02 25.46
CA LYS A 225 4.07 14.06 26.54
C LYS A 225 5.26 13.16 26.86
N ASN A 226 6.26 13.13 25.98
CA ASN A 226 7.35 12.16 26.01
C ASN A 226 6.84 10.71 26.05
N GLU A 227 5.74 10.46 25.32
CA GLU A 227 5.08 9.17 25.21
C GLU A 227 5.36 8.60 23.82
N THR A 228 5.86 7.38 23.74
CA THR A 228 6.07 6.67 22.48
C THR A 228 5.07 5.55 22.33
N LYS A 229 4.47 5.45 21.14
CA LYS A 229 3.65 4.34 20.72
C LYS A 229 4.39 3.57 19.64
N THR A 230 4.48 2.27 19.85
CA THR A 230 5.11 1.36 18.89
C THR A 230 4.03 0.56 18.18
N GLU A 231 4.19 0.44 16.89
CA GLU A 231 3.40 -0.40 16.01
C GLU A 231 4.34 -1.31 15.23
N VAL A 232 4.03 -2.61 15.20
CA VAL A 232 4.77 -3.59 14.40
C VAL A 232 3.87 -4.07 13.27
N ILE A 233 4.32 -3.90 12.05
CA ILE A 233 3.62 -4.31 10.84
C ILE A 233 4.44 -5.42 10.20
N THR A 234 3.80 -6.52 9.83
CA THR A 234 4.43 -7.61 9.11
C THR A 234 3.60 -7.94 7.89
N SER A 235 4.27 -8.07 6.74
CA SER A 235 3.66 -8.43 5.47
C SER A 235 4.40 -9.61 4.88
N ASN A 236 3.66 -10.70 4.65
CA ASN A 236 4.20 -11.96 4.11
C ASN A 236 3.36 -12.44 2.93
N ILE A 237 4.02 -12.91 1.88
CA ILE A 237 3.37 -13.82 0.93
C ILE A 237 3.08 -15.12 1.67
N ILE A 238 1.85 -15.60 1.58
CA ILE A 238 1.43 -16.87 2.17
C ILE A 238 0.95 -17.89 1.13
N ASP A 239 0.68 -17.45 -0.11
CA ASP A 239 0.30 -18.31 -1.23
C ASP A 239 0.63 -17.62 -2.55
N VAL A 240 1.19 -18.39 -3.50
CA VAL A 240 1.41 -17.98 -4.89
C VAL A 240 0.90 -19.08 -5.79
N ARG A 241 -0.01 -18.72 -6.70
CA ARG A 241 -0.59 -19.67 -7.64
C ARG A 241 -0.70 -19.09 -9.04
N GLY A 242 -0.30 -19.90 -10.00
CA GLY A 242 -0.59 -19.72 -11.41
C GLY A 242 -2.06 -19.78 -11.76
N LEU A 243 -2.51 -18.86 -12.62
CA LEU A 243 -3.85 -18.88 -13.18
C LEU A 243 -3.81 -19.18 -14.68
N ASP A 244 -4.81 -19.95 -15.12
CA ASP A 244 -5.09 -20.05 -16.55
C ASP A 244 -5.84 -18.82 -17.07
N LYS A 245 -5.96 -18.72 -18.39
CA LYS A 245 -6.62 -17.58 -19.04
C LYS A 245 -8.09 -17.44 -18.64
N ALA A 246 -8.81 -18.55 -18.46
CA ALA A 246 -10.23 -18.52 -18.12
C ALA A 246 -10.44 -18.05 -16.67
N GLU A 247 -9.58 -18.47 -15.75
CA GLU A 247 -9.56 -17.98 -14.37
C GLU A 247 -9.27 -16.46 -14.33
N LEU A 248 -8.26 -15.99 -15.07
CA LEU A 248 -7.94 -14.56 -15.16
C LEU A 248 -9.07 -13.74 -15.75
N ASP A 249 -9.64 -14.18 -16.87
CA ASP A 249 -10.72 -13.45 -17.54
C ASP A 249 -11.94 -13.31 -16.64
N LYS A 250 -12.19 -14.28 -15.75
CA LYS A 250 -13.25 -14.18 -14.73
C LYS A 250 -12.91 -13.16 -13.64
N VAL A 251 -11.66 -13.07 -13.20
CA VAL A 251 -11.23 -12.10 -12.16
C VAL A 251 -11.26 -10.67 -12.69
N PHE A 252 -10.95 -10.46 -13.97
CA PHE A 252 -10.90 -9.12 -14.57
C PHE A 252 -12.24 -8.67 -15.20
N GLN A 253 -13.30 -9.46 -15.05
CA GLN A 253 -14.64 -9.00 -15.43
C GLN A 253 -15.13 -7.92 -14.47
N LEU A 254 -15.47 -6.76 -15.02
CA LEU A 254 -16.17 -5.71 -14.31
C LEU A 254 -17.62 -6.17 -14.05
N PRO A 255 -18.07 -6.28 -12.79
CA PRO A 255 -19.47 -6.56 -12.50
C PRO A 255 -20.33 -5.33 -12.86
N GLU A 256 -21.64 -5.54 -12.97
CA GLU A 256 -22.56 -4.41 -13.03
C GLU A 256 -22.44 -3.58 -11.74
N CYS A 257 -22.24 -2.28 -11.88
CA CYS A 257 -22.02 -1.35 -10.78
C CYS A 257 -22.75 -0.04 -11.01
N GLU A 258 -23.18 0.57 -9.91
CA GLU A 258 -23.61 1.97 -9.88
C GLU A 258 -22.36 2.85 -9.99
N ALA A 259 -22.40 3.90 -10.83
CA ALA A 259 -21.31 4.85 -10.90
C ALA A 259 -21.22 5.64 -9.60
N MET A 260 -20.03 5.69 -8.99
CA MET A 260 -19.79 6.59 -7.85
C MET A 260 -19.76 8.04 -8.32
N ASP A 261 -20.29 8.94 -7.50
CA ASP A 261 -20.01 10.37 -7.66
C ASP A 261 -18.63 10.76 -7.11
N ASP A 262 -18.20 12.00 -7.37
CA ASP A 262 -16.88 12.48 -6.96
C ASP A 262 -16.67 12.46 -5.44
N ASP A 263 -17.71 12.71 -4.65
CA ASP A 263 -17.63 12.72 -3.18
C ASP A 263 -17.49 11.28 -2.66
N GLU A 264 -18.23 10.33 -3.24
CA GLU A 264 -18.13 8.90 -2.94
C GLU A 264 -16.75 8.35 -3.30
N VAL A 265 -16.25 8.64 -4.51
CA VAL A 265 -14.88 8.29 -4.91
C VAL A 265 -13.88 8.83 -3.90
N GLN A 266 -14.07 10.07 -3.48
CA GLN A 266 -13.18 10.68 -2.50
C GLN A 266 -13.20 9.95 -1.15
N GLU A 267 -14.39 9.66 -0.63
CA GLU A 267 -14.54 8.92 0.64
C GLU A 267 -13.87 7.54 0.56
N LYS A 268 -14.03 6.81 -0.56
CA LYS A 268 -13.45 5.47 -0.72
C LYS A 268 -11.94 5.49 -0.87
N ALA A 269 -11.42 6.38 -1.70
CA ALA A 269 -9.98 6.60 -1.82
C ALA A 269 -9.36 6.91 -0.44
N LYS A 270 -10.04 7.74 0.37
CA LYS A 270 -9.60 8.08 1.73
C LYS A 270 -9.60 6.88 2.66
N ALA A 271 -10.64 6.05 2.62
CA ALA A 271 -10.76 4.87 3.45
C ALA A 271 -9.68 3.84 3.13
N LEU A 272 -9.43 3.59 1.84
CA LEU A 272 -8.39 2.70 1.34
C LEU A 272 -6.99 3.20 1.74
N PHE A 273 -6.74 4.50 1.57
CA PHE A 273 -5.51 5.15 2.02
C PHE A 273 -5.32 5.02 3.54
N SER A 274 -6.36 5.35 4.32
CA SER A 274 -6.32 5.32 5.79
C SER A 274 -6.12 3.92 6.36
N ALA A 275 -6.49 2.90 5.59
CA ALA A 275 -6.26 1.49 5.91
C ALA A 275 -4.87 0.99 5.48
N GLY A 276 -4.02 1.86 4.92
CA GLY A 276 -2.71 1.50 4.38
C GLY A 276 -2.76 0.79 3.02
N LYS A 277 -3.95 0.44 2.50
CA LYS A 277 -4.16 -0.46 1.34
C LYS A 277 -3.72 0.11 -0.02
N ILE A 278 -3.23 1.34 -0.05
CA ILE A 278 -2.80 2.07 -1.25
C ILE A 278 -1.31 2.44 -1.19
N MET A 279 -0.75 2.48 0.02
CA MET A 279 0.60 2.97 0.29
C MET A 279 1.54 1.79 0.48
N LEU A 280 2.53 1.68 -0.41
CA LEU A 280 3.51 0.58 -0.53
C LEU A 280 4.37 0.28 0.70
#